data_AF-A0A392MYL4-F1
#
_entry.id   AF-A0A392MYL4-F1
#
_cell.length_a   1.000
_cell.length_b   1.000
_cell.length_c   1.000
_cell.angle_alpha   90.00
_cell.angle_beta   90.00
_cell.angle_gamma   90.00
#
_symmetry.space_group_name_H-M   'P 1'
#
loop_
_entity.id
_entity.type
_entity.pdbx_description
1 polymer ?
#
loop_
_entity_poly.entity_id
_entity_poly.type
_entity_poly.pdbx_seq_one_letter_code
_entity_poly.pdbx_strand_id
1 'polypeptide(L)'
;MPGMTAYAGFFEVGSPKKGENVFVSAASGAVGQLVGQFAKLHGCYVVGSAGSKEKVDLLKNKFGYDEAINYKEEQDLDAALKRSVYGSLAVAKF
;
A
#
# COMPACT_ATOMS: atom_id res chain seq x y z
N MET A 1 1.02 9.52 -16.97
CA MET A 1 0.83 10.54 -15.92
C MET A 1 0.68 9.87 -14.53
N PRO A 2 1.75 9.30 -13.94
CA PRO A 2 1.61 8.49 -12.71
C PRO A 2 1.06 9.24 -11.49
N GLY A 3 1.44 10.51 -11.31
CA GLY A 3 0.97 11.32 -10.19
C GLY A 3 -0.53 11.63 -10.24
N MET A 4 -1.04 11.98 -11.42
CA MET A 4 -2.48 12.23 -11.58
C MET A 4 -3.30 10.95 -11.38
N THR A 5 -2.81 9.80 -11.87
CA THR A 5 -3.45 8.50 -11.63
C THR A 5 -3.48 8.16 -10.14
N ALA A 6 -2.38 8.37 -9.43
CA ALA A 6 -2.31 8.14 -7.98
C ALA A 6 -3.30 9.04 -7.21
N TYR A 7 -3.34 10.34 -7.55
CA TYR A 7 -4.23 11.30 -6.92
C TYR A 7 -5.71 10.95 -7.14
N ALA A 8 -6.12 10.81 -8.40
CA ALA A 8 -7.52 10.54 -8.75
C ALA A 8 -7.97 9.18 -8.21
N GLY A 9 -7.11 8.16 -8.30
CA GLY A 9 -7.38 6.86 -7.69
C GLY A 9 -7.62 7.00 -6.19
N PHE A 10 -6.64 7.54 -5.47
CA PHE A 10 -6.69 7.59 -4.01
C PHE A 10 -7.81 8.50 -3.47
N PHE A 11 -7.86 9.77 -3.88
CA PHE A 11 -8.78 10.75 -3.30
C PHE A 11 -10.19 10.70 -3.90
N GLU A 12 -10.33 10.54 -5.21
CA GLU A 12 -11.64 10.63 -5.88
C GLU A 12 -12.35 9.28 -5.92
N VAL A 13 -11.64 8.21 -6.30
CA VAL A 13 -12.24 6.86 -6.43
C VAL A 13 -12.26 6.13 -5.10
N GLY A 14 -11.13 6.11 -4.39
CA GLY A 14 -11.00 5.41 -3.12
C GLY A 14 -11.70 6.11 -1.96
N SER A 15 -11.69 7.46 -1.95
CA SER A 15 -12.27 8.30 -0.90
C SER A 15 -12.02 7.78 0.54
N PRO A 16 -10.78 7.43 0.90
CA PRO A 16 -10.49 6.77 2.17
C PRO A 16 -10.66 7.73 3.35
N LYS A 17 -10.91 7.16 4.51
CA LYS A 17 -11.01 7.90 5.77
C LYS A 17 -9.75 7.71 6.60
N LYS A 18 -9.45 8.73 7.40
CA LYS A 18 -8.39 8.66 8.41
C LYS A 18 -8.61 7.43 9.32
N GLY A 19 -7.54 6.69 9.57
CA GLY A 19 -7.56 5.47 10.38
C GLY A 19 -7.96 4.20 9.63
N GLU A 20 -8.36 4.28 8.35
CA GLU A 20 -8.60 3.08 7.55
C GLU A 20 -7.30 2.38 7.13
N ASN A 21 -7.39 1.06 6.93
CA ASN A 21 -6.31 0.24 6.38
C ASN A 21 -6.32 0.31 4.85
N VAL A 22 -5.23 0.73 4.21
CA VAL A 22 -5.07 0.83 2.76
C VAL A 22 -4.04 -0.21 2.30
N PHE A 23 -4.41 -1.04 1.33
CA PHE A 23 -3.49 -1.97 0.68
C PHE A 23 -3.15 -1.49 -0.74
N VAL A 24 -1.87 -1.41 -1.08
CA VAL A 24 -1.40 -1.00 -2.41
C VAL A 24 -0.65 -2.14 -3.07
N SER A 25 -1.11 -2.58 -4.24
CA SER A 25 -0.38 -3.57 -5.03
C SER A 25 0.73 -2.91 -5.86
N ALA A 26 1.77 -3.66 -6.23
CA ALA A 26 2.92 -3.13 -6.98
C ALA A 26 3.45 -1.81 -6.38
N ALA A 27 3.48 -1.74 -5.04
CA ALA A 27 3.58 -0.50 -4.29
C ALA A 27 4.89 0.27 -4.54
N SER A 28 5.96 -0.42 -4.94
CA SER A 28 7.23 0.24 -5.27
C SER A 28 7.24 0.88 -6.67
N GLY A 29 6.15 0.79 -7.44
CA GLY A 29 6.01 1.33 -8.78
C GLY A 29 5.71 2.83 -8.80
N ALA A 30 5.70 3.43 -10.00
CA ALA A 30 5.56 4.88 -10.16
C ALA A 30 4.26 5.47 -9.56
N VAL A 31 3.15 4.74 -9.67
CA VAL A 31 1.84 5.12 -9.09
C VAL A 31 1.78 4.72 -7.61
N GLY A 32 2.09 3.45 -7.31
CA GLY A 32 1.97 2.87 -5.97
C GLY A 32 2.74 3.66 -4.91
N GLN A 33 3.96 4.10 -5.23
CA GLN A 33 4.79 4.84 -4.26
C GLN A 33 4.15 6.19 -3.86
N LEU A 34 3.37 6.80 -4.76
CA LEU A 34 2.67 8.05 -4.49
C LEU A 34 1.38 7.80 -3.72
N VAL A 35 0.61 6.77 -4.12
CA VAL A 35 -0.62 6.36 -3.40
C VAL A 35 -0.30 6.05 -1.93
N GLY A 36 0.76 5.29 -1.65
CA GLY A 36 1.16 4.99 -0.29
C GLY A 36 1.52 6.22 0.54
N GLN A 37 2.29 7.14 -0.04
CA GLN A 37 2.64 8.39 0.64
C GLN A 37 1.41 9.28 0.88
N PHE A 38 0.49 9.37 -0.08
CA PHE A 38 -0.79 10.06 0.13
C PHE A 38 -1.59 9.41 1.25
N ALA A 39 -1.67 8.09 1.29
CA ALA A 39 -2.36 7.35 2.35
C ALA A 39 -1.74 7.58 3.73
N LYS A 40 -0.41 7.59 3.83
CA LYS A 40 0.28 7.95 5.09
C LYS A 40 -0.02 9.37 5.53
N LEU A 41 0.05 10.35 4.62
CA LEU A 41 -0.25 11.74 4.91
C LEU A 41 -1.73 11.95 5.29
N HIS A 42 -2.63 11.15 4.74
CA HIS A 42 -4.07 11.14 5.07
C HIS A 42 -4.39 10.44 6.39
N GLY A 43 -3.38 9.86 7.06
CA GLY A 43 -3.51 9.20 8.34
C GLY A 43 -4.12 7.79 8.26
N CYS A 44 -3.93 7.11 7.13
CA CYS A 44 -4.25 5.69 6.97
C CYS A 44 -3.11 4.80 7.47
N TYR A 45 -3.44 3.54 7.77
CA TYR A 45 -2.46 2.47 7.94
C TYR A 45 -2.23 1.79 6.60
N VAL A 46 -0.99 1.69 6.13
CA VAL A 46 -0.68 1.39 4.73
C VAL A 46 0.18 0.15 4.62
N VAL A 47 -0.32 -0.83 3.87
CA VAL A 47 0.36 -2.08 3.55
C VAL A 47 0.65 -2.14 2.05
N GLY A 48 1.86 -2.49 1.67
CA GLY A 48 2.28 -2.57 0.27
C GLY A 48 2.69 -3.98 -0.14
N SER A 49 2.55 -4.33 -1.42
CA SER A 49 3.21 -5.53 -1.96
C SER A 49 4.22 -5.19 -3.05
N ALA A 50 5.36 -5.89 -3.04
CA ALA A 50 6.39 -5.78 -4.05
C ALA A 50 7.02 -7.15 -4.36
N GLY A 51 7.81 -7.22 -5.44
CA GLY A 51 8.33 -8.49 -5.96
C GLY A 51 9.80 -8.77 -5.67
N SER A 52 10.40 -8.08 -4.71
CA SER A 52 11.75 -8.36 -4.20
C SER A 52 11.95 -7.74 -2.81
N LYS A 53 12.94 -8.25 -2.07
CA LYS A 53 13.29 -7.76 -0.73
C LYS A 53 13.72 -6.29 -0.73
N GLU A 54 14.51 -5.87 -1.72
CA GLU A 54 14.99 -4.48 -1.83
C GLU A 54 13.82 -3.50 -2.01
N LYS A 55 12.78 -3.92 -2.75
CA LYS A 55 11.58 -3.10 -2.94
C LYS A 55 10.71 -3.05 -1.68
N VAL A 56 10.66 -4.13 -0.92
CA VAL A 56 10.00 -4.15 0.41
C VAL A 56 10.72 -3.21 1.37
N ASP A 57 12.05 -3.26 1.44
CA ASP A 57 12.86 -2.36 2.27
C ASP A 57 12.68 -0.89 1.84
N LEU A 58 12.60 -0.63 0.53
CA LEU A 58 12.33 0.71 0.00
C LEU A 58 10.95 1.23 0.48
N LEU A 59 9.92 0.39 0.48
CA LEU A 59 8.57 0.76 0.92
C LEU A 59 8.54 1.17 2.38
N LYS A 60 9.12 0.35 3.27
CA LYS A 60 9.11 0.62 4.71
C LYS A 60 10.01 1.80 5.07
N ASN A 61 11.25 1.81 4.57
CA ASN A 61 12.26 2.75 5.05
C ASN A 61 12.22 4.11 4.35
N LYS A 62 11.82 4.17 3.06
CA LYS A 62 11.84 5.42 2.28
C LYS A 62 10.45 6.00 2.07
N PHE A 63 9.46 5.16 1.77
CA PHE A 63 8.10 5.63 1.46
C PHE A 63 7.16 5.63 2.67
N GLY A 64 7.61 5.13 3.81
CA GLY A 64 6.89 5.20 5.08
C GLY A 64 5.68 4.27 5.18
N TYR A 65 5.63 3.21 4.37
CA TYR A 65 4.62 2.15 4.55
C TYR A 65 4.77 1.51 5.92
N ASP A 66 3.65 1.17 6.55
CA ASP A 66 3.65 0.51 7.85
C ASP A 66 4.15 -0.93 7.71
N GLU A 67 3.60 -1.65 6.72
CA GLU A 67 4.03 -3.01 6.38
C GLU A 67 4.20 -3.19 4.87
N ALA A 68 5.06 -4.15 4.50
CA ALA A 68 5.27 -4.50 3.11
C ALA A 68 5.57 -5.99 2.92
N ILE A 69 4.98 -6.57 1.88
CA ILE A 69 5.01 -8.01 1.59
C ILE A 69 5.80 -8.25 0.29
N ASN A 70 6.76 -9.19 0.33
CA ASN A 70 7.34 -9.72 -0.89
C ASN A 70 6.42 -10.83 -1.43
N TYR A 71 5.52 -10.49 -2.36
CA TYR A 71 4.49 -11.43 -2.81
C TYR A 71 5.05 -12.67 -3.54
N LYS A 72 6.33 -12.67 -3.92
CA LYS A 72 6.98 -13.84 -4.54
C LYS A 72 7.51 -14.87 -3.54
N GLU A 73 7.67 -14.48 -2.28
CA GLU A 73 8.16 -15.35 -1.20
C GLU A 73 7.01 -15.90 -0.35
N GLU A 74 5.77 -15.50 -0.64
CA GLU A 74 4.58 -15.94 0.08
C GLU A 74 3.89 -17.09 -0.65
N GLN A 75 3.64 -18.19 0.06
CA GLN A 75 2.87 -19.33 -0.44
C GLN A 75 1.36 -19.06 -0.39
N ASP A 76 0.91 -18.24 0.56
CA ASP A 76 -0.48 -17.85 0.77
C ASP A 76 -0.56 -16.34 1.00
N LEU A 77 -1.02 -15.62 -0.03
CA LEU A 77 -1.15 -14.17 0.00
C LEU A 77 -2.27 -13.69 0.93
N ASP A 78 -3.33 -14.48 1.12
CA ASP A 78 -4.42 -14.12 2.02
C ASP A 78 -3.95 -14.20 3.48
N ALA A 79 -3.19 -15.23 3.81
CA ALA A 79 -2.54 -15.33 5.11
C ALA A 79 -1.55 -14.18 5.32
N ALA A 80 -0.74 -13.84 4.31
CA ALA A 80 0.21 -12.72 4.38
C ALA A 80 -0.47 -11.37 4.63
N LEU A 81 -1.56 -11.12 3.91
CA LEU A 81 -2.32 -9.88 4.05
C LEU A 81 -2.95 -9.78 5.45
N LYS A 82 -3.55 -10.87 5.96
CA LYS A 82 -4.13 -10.92 7.32
C LYS A 82 -3.10 -10.66 8.42
N ARG A 83 -1.85 -11.12 8.25
CA ARG A 83 -0.76 -10.85 9.20
C ARG A 83 -0.31 -9.39 9.21
N SER A 84 -0.50 -8.69 8.10
CA SER A 84 0.05 -7.35 7.88
C SER A 84 -0.92 -6.22 8.20
N VAL A 85 -2.18 -6.51 8.52
CA VAL A 85 -3.24 -5.50 8.70
C VAL A 85 -3.78 -5.55 10.12
N TYR A 86 -4.10 -4.38 10.68
CA TYR A 86 -4.73 -4.27 12.00
C TYR A 86 -6.25 -4.14 11.85
N GLY A 87 -7.00 -5.20 12.18
CA GLY A 87 -8.47 -5.17 12.14
C GLY A 87 -9.07 -5.38 10.74
N SER A 88 -10.15 -4.67 10.40
CA SER A 88 -10.88 -4.84 9.13
C SER A 88 -10.23 -4.09 7.97
N LEU A 89 -10.09 -4.75 6.82
CA LEU A 89 -9.43 -4.22 5.61
C LEU A 89 -10.38 -3.29 4.83
N ALA A 90 -10.05 -2.01 4.70
CA ALA A 90 -10.69 -1.12 3.73
C ALA A 90 -9.92 -1.24 2.40
N VAL A 91 -10.27 -2.23 1.57
CA VAL A 91 -9.49 -2.51 0.36
C VAL A 91 -9.65 -1.38 -0.67
N ALA A 92 -8.74 -0.40 -0.66
CA ALA A 92 -8.57 0.47 -1.82
C ALA A 92 -7.64 -0.25 -2.82
N LYS A 93 -8.22 -1.11 -3.65
CA LYS A 93 -7.47 -1.92 -4.63
C LYS A 93 -6.97 -1.01 -5.76
N PHE A 94 -5.71 -0.58 -5.69
CA PHE A 94 -4.99 0.06 -6.80
C PHE A 94 -3.87 -0.83 -7.32
#